data_AF-A0A7D9LX69-F1
#
_entry.id   AF-A0A7D9LX69-F1
#
_cell.length_a   1.000
_cell.length_b   1.000
_cell.length_c   1.000
_cell.angle_alpha   90.00
_cell.angle_beta   90.00
_cell.angle_gamma   90.00
#
_symmetry.space_group_name_H-M   'P 1'
#
loop_
_entity.id
_entity.type
_entity.pdbx_description
1 polymer ?
#
loop_
_entity_poly.entity_id
_entity_poly.type
_entity_poly.pdbx_seq_one_letter_code
_entity_poly.pdbx_strand_id
1 'polypeptide(L)'
;MLFVFGYRSNKIRSKKLSNLIHNSGNHRNVQSCTVSVYFQKIIDMPGNEYEVVPDSEFIVSRTARKDNSSDYYVNGRKTPFKEVASLLRSCGIDLDHNRFLILQ
;
A
#
# COMPACT_ATOMS: atom_id res chain seq x y z
N MET A 1 2.51 -6.12 1.40
CA MET A 1 2.72 -5.08 0.38
C MET A 1 1.76 -5.16 -0.81
N LEU A 2 1.57 -6.32 -1.44
CA LEU A 2 0.70 -6.51 -2.62
C LEU A 2 -0.70 -5.86 -2.52
N PHE A 3 -1.28 -5.88 -1.32
CA PHE A 3 -2.59 -5.29 -1.03
C PHE A 3 -2.64 -3.77 -1.30
N VAL A 4 -1.65 -2.99 -0.87
CA VAL A 4 -1.63 -1.53 -1.07
C VAL A 4 -1.27 -1.15 -2.52
N PHE A 5 -0.54 -2.01 -3.22
CA PHE A 5 -0.16 -1.78 -4.62
C PHE A 5 -1.21 -2.21 -5.64
N GLY A 6 -2.43 -2.56 -5.19
CA GLY A 6 -3.56 -2.86 -6.09
C GLY A 6 -3.43 -4.13 -6.90
N TYR A 7 -2.66 -5.10 -6.41
CA TYR A 7 -2.54 -6.40 -7.05
C TYR A 7 -3.89 -7.11 -7.14
N ARG A 8 -4.15 -7.73 -8.31
CA ARG A 8 -5.33 -8.57 -8.49
C ARG A 8 -5.31 -9.73 -7.47
N SER A 9 -6.50 -10.05 -6.97
CA SER A 9 -6.75 -11.02 -5.89
C SER A 9 -6.06 -12.39 -6.05
N ASN A 10 -5.82 -12.84 -7.30
CA ASN A 10 -5.12 -14.10 -7.59
C ASN A 10 -3.70 -14.16 -6.98
N LYS A 11 -3.02 -13.02 -6.80
CA LYS A 11 -1.69 -12.97 -6.16
C LYS A 11 -1.75 -12.78 -4.64
N ILE A 12 -2.91 -12.38 -4.10
CA ILE A 12 -3.13 -12.15 -2.66
C ILE A 12 -3.59 -13.46 -1.96
N ARG A 13 -3.71 -14.58 -2.67
CA ARG A 13 -4.19 -15.90 -2.18
C ARG A 13 -5.59 -15.88 -1.55
N SER A 14 -6.32 -14.76 -1.61
CA SER A 14 -7.66 -14.61 -1.04
C SER A 14 -8.60 -13.98 -2.07
N LYS A 15 -9.69 -14.69 -2.40
CA LYS A 15 -10.73 -14.20 -3.34
C LYS A 15 -11.58 -13.08 -2.72
N LYS A 16 -11.76 -13.10 -1.40
CA LYS A 16 -12.55 -12.12 -0.63
C LYS A 16 -11.63 -11.21 0.16
N LEU A 17 -11.87 -9.90 0.07
CA LEU A 17 -11.05 -8.91 0.76
C LEU A 17 -11.28 -8.93 2.28
N SER A 18 -12.47 -9.34 2.71
CA SER A 18 -12.81 -9.54 4.12
C SER A 18 -11.89 -10.55 4.82
N ASN A 19 -11.29 -11.49 4.08
CA ASN A 19 -10.37 -12.48 4.64
C ASN A 19 -9.03 -11.87 5.06
N LEU A 20 -8.73 -10.64 4.65
CA LEU A 20 -7.55 -9.89 5.09
C LEU A 20 -7.75 -9.24 6.46
N ILE A 21 -8.99 -9.24 6.98
CA ILE A 21 -9.32 -8.64 8.27
C ILE A 21 -8.98 -9.64 9.37
N HIS A 22 -8.29 -9.16 10.39
CA HIS A 22 -7.88 -9.97 11.53
C HIS A 22 -9.08 -10.66 12.21
N ASN A 23 -8.95 -11.96 12.46
CA ASN A 23 -10.00 -12.77 13.05
C ASN A 23 -9.40 -13.80 14.02
N SER A 24 -9.07 -13.37 15.23
CA SER A 24 -8.57 -14.25 16.30
C SER A 24 -9.58 -14.40 17.42
N GLY A 25 -9.37 -15.37 18.31
CA GLY A 25 -10.24 -15.60 19.47
C GLY A 25 -10.40 -14.36 20.36
N ASN A 26 -9.36 -13.54 20.47
CA ASN A 26 -9.32 -12.32 21.30
C ASN A 26 -9.87 -11.08 20.57
N HIS A 27 -9.88 -11.10 19.24
CA HIS A 27 -10.33 -9.98 18.41
C HIS A 27 -11.36 -10.48 17.42
N ARG A 28 -12.53 -10.83 17.96
CA ARG A 28 -13.70 -11.21 17.18
C ARG A 28 -14.38 -9.95 16.67
N ASN A 29 -15.05 -10.08 15.52
CA ASN A 29 -15.88 -9.02 14.95
C ASN A 29 -15.15 -7.72 14.56
N VAL A 30 -13.87 -7.78 14.18
CA VAL A 30 -13.19 -6.65 13.54
C VAL A 30 -13.89 -6.30 12.22
N GLN A 31 -14.16 -5.01 11.97
CA GLN A 31 -14.97 -4.56 10.83
C GLN A 31 -14.15 -4.20 9.60
N SER A 32 -12.89 -3.82 9.80
CA SER A 32 -11.98 -3.39 8.75
C SER A 32 -10.52 -3.61 9.13
N CYS A 33 -9.64 -3.63 8.14
CA CYS A 33 -8.20 -3.50 8.34
C CYS A 33 -7.64 -2.44 7.40
N THR A 34 -6.58 -1.77 7.83
CA THR A 34 -5.90 -0.74 7.05
C THR A 34 -4.42 -1.06 7.01
N VAL A 35 -3.82 -0.93 5.83
CA VAL A 35 -2.37 -0.99 5.64
C VAL A 35 -1.94 0.33 5.04
N SER A 36 -0.90 0.92 5.62
CA SER A 36 -0.30 2.19 5.19
C SER A 36 1.16 1.96 4.83
N VAL A 37 1.58 2.54 3.70
CA VAL A 37 2.98 2.56 3.25
C VAL A 37 3.43 4.02 3.24
N TYR A 38 4.50 4.30 3.96
CA TYR A 38 5.12 5.61 4.07
C TYR A 38 6.27 5.67 3.07
N PHE A 39 6.29 6.71 2.26
CA PHE A 39 7.31 6.96 1.25
C PHE A 39 8.00 8.29 1.55
N GLN A 40 9.28 8.35 1.23
CA GLN A 40 10.08 9.57 1.20
C GLN A 40 11.10 9.41 0.06
N LYS A 41 11.51 10.51 -0.56
CA LYS A 41 12.64 10.50 -1.50
C LYS A 41 13.93 10.75 -0.72
N ILE A 42 14.96 10.03 -1.09
CA ILE A 42 16.30 10.16 -0.50
C ILE A 42 17.31 10.52 -1.58
N ILE A 43 18.38 11.20 -1.17
CA ILE A 43 19.61 11.40 -1.93
C ILE A 43 20.68 10.56 -1.22
N ASP A 44 21.23 9.58 -1.92
CA ASP A 44 22.31 8.74 -1.39
C ASP A 44 23.58 9.60 -1.19
N MET A 45 24.17 9.49 -0.01
CA MET A 45 25.42 10.17 0.34
C MET A 45 26.57 9.14 0.37
N PRO A 46 27.84 9.58 0.31
CA PRO A 46 28.98 8.66 0.42
C PRO A 46 28.90 7.80 1.69
N GLY A 47 29.08 6.49 1.55
CA GLY A 47 28.96 5.53 2.66
C GLY A 47 27.54 4.97 2.78
N ASN A 48 27.03 4.86 4.02
CA ASN A 48 25.68 4.37 4.34
C ASN A 48 24.75 5.50 4.81
N GLU A 49 25.09 6.75 4.50
CA GLU A 49 24.30 7.92 4.86
C GLU A 49 23.35 8.31 3.70
N TYR A 50 22.27 9.01 4.04
CA TYR A 50 21.34 9.56 3.07
C TYR A 50 20.72 10.86 3.60
N GLU A 51 20.36 11.74 2.68
CA GLU A 51 19.56 12.93 2.99
C GLU A 51 18.12 12.73 2.48
N VAL A 52 17.14 13.13 3.29
CA VAL A 52 15.74 13.12 2.88
C VAL A 52 15.45 14.39 2.10
N VAL A 53 14.87 14.25 0.91
CA VAL A 53 14.40 15.40 0.14
C VAL A 53 13.23 16.04 0.90
N PRO A 54 13.29 17.35 1.23
CA PRO A 54 12.21 18.03 1.92
C PRO A 54 10.87 17.91 1.16
N ASP A 55 9.77 17.83 1.90
CA ASP A 55 8.40 17.75 1.38
C ASP A 55 8.13 16.60 0.39
N SER A 56 9.00 15.58 0.38
CA SER A 56 8.86 14.41 -0.49
C SER A 56 8.04 13.29 0.12
N GLU A 57 7.65 13.44 1.39
CA GLU A 57 6.94 12.43 2.16
C GLU A 57 5.49 12.29 1.70
N PHE A 58 5.04 11.05 1.53
CA PHE A 58 3.63 10.75 1.32
C PHE A 58 3.27 9.36 1.82
N ILE A 59 2.00 9.19 2.16
CA ILE A 59 1.44 7.97 2.72
C ILE A 59 0.38 7.45 1.76
N VAL A 60 0.55 6.22 1.28
CA VAL A 60 -0.50 5.50 0.57
C VAL A 60 -1.11 4.47 1.52
N SER A 61 -2.41 4.57 1.74
CA SER A 61 -3.15 3.64 2.59
C SER A 61 -4.25 2.94 1.80
N ARG A 62 -4.52 1.68 2.15
CA ARG A 62 -5.69 0.94 1.67
C ARG A 62 -6.44 0.35 2.86
N THR A 63 -7.73 0.59 2.91
CA THR A 63 -8.63 0.04 3.94
C THR A 63 -9.55 -1.00 3.30
N ALA A 64 -9.58 -2.22 3.82
CA ALA A 64 -10.54 -3.27 3.46
C ALA A 64 -11.63 -3.41 4.53
N ARG A 65 -12.86 -3.68 4.12
CA ARG A 65 -14.02 -3.84 5.01
C ARG A 65 -14.68 -5.21 4.85
N LYS A 66 -15.46 -5.60 5.86
CA LYS A 66 -16.18 -6.88 5.90
C LYS A 66 -17.13 -7.11 4.74
N ASP A 67 -17.70 -6.05 4.17
CA ASP A 67 -18.55 -6.08 2.98
C ASP A 67 -17.77 -6.33 1.67
N ASN A 68 -16.45 -6.57 1.75
CA ASN A 68 -15.51 -6.73 0.64
C ASN A 68 -15.21 -5.45 -0.13
N SER A 69 -15.69 -4.29 0.32
CA SER A 69 -15.27 -3.01 -0.22
C SER A 69 -13.83 -2.67 0.21
N SER A 70 -13.18 -1.82 -0.58
CA SER A 70 -11.96 -1.13 -0.14
C SER A 70 -11.85 0.26 -0.69
N ASP A 71 -11.22 1.13 0.09
CA ASP A 71 -10.87 2.48 -0.31
C ASP A 71 -9.37 2.72 -0.21
N TYR A 72 -8.87 3.56 -1.10
CA TYR A 72 -7.51 4.07 -1.06
C TYR A 72 -7.49 5.49 -0.52
N TYR A 73 -6.35 5.83 0.10
CA TYR A 73 -6.10 7.15 0.64
C TYR A 73 -4.67 7.58 0.33
N VAL A 74 -4.48 8.83 -0.06
CA VAL A 74 -3.18 9.51 -0.14
C VAL A 74 -3.16 10.62 0.91
N ASN A 75 -2.21 10.56 1.85
CA ASN A 75 -2.10 11.53 2.95
C ASN A 75 -3.43 11.73 3.70
N GLY A 76 -4.13 10.63 3.97
CA GLY A 76 -5.44 10.61 4.65
C GLY A 76 -6.64 11.03 3.79
N ARG A 77 -6.44 11.52 2.56
CA ARG A 77 -7.53 11.90 1.64
C ARG A 77 -7.95 10.71 0.80
N LYS A 78 -9.25 10.46 0.69
CA LYS A 78 -9.78 9.38 -0.16
C LYS A 78 -9.45 9.66 -1.63
N THR A 79 -8.80 8.71 -2.29
CA THR A 79 -8.25 8.89 -3.63
C THR A 79 -8.57 7.66 -4.47
N PRO A 80 -9.04 7.80 -5.73
CA PRO A 80 -9.27 6.65 -6.60
C PRO A 80 -7.95 5.94 -6.92
N PHE A 81 -7.99 4.62 -7.08
CA PHE A 81 -6.77 3.83 -7.34
C PHE A 81 -6.01 4.29 -8.60
N LYS A 82 -6.71 4.81 -9.62
CA LYS A 82 -6.08 5.35 -10.82
C LYS A 82 -5.09 6.49 -10.51
N GLU A 83 -5.45 7.39 -9.60
CA GLU A 83 -4.60 8.50 -9.16
C GLU A 83 -3.46 8.01 -8.26
N VAL A 84 -3.73 7.07 -7.34
CA VAL A 84 -2.69 6.40 -6.54
C VAL A 84 -1.63 5.76 -7.43
N ALA A 85 -2.08 5.02 -8.46
CA ALA A 85 -1.18 4.35 -9.40
C ALA A 85 -0.38 5.37 -10.24
N SER A 86 -0.99 6.51 -10.60
CA SER A 86 -0.28 7.59 -11.28
C SER A 86 0.80 8.23 -10.39
N LEU A 87 0.49 8.48 -9.12
CA LEU A 87 1.42 9.01 -8.14
C LEU A 87 2.62 8.07 -7.97
N LEU A 88 2.37 6.79 -7.72
CA LEU A 88 3.43 5.78 -7.54
C LEU A 88 4.32 5.67 -8.78
N ARG A 89 3.74 5.68 -9.99
CA ARG A 89 4.52 5.70 -11.23
C ARG A 89 5.36 6.96 -11.40
N SER A 90 4.85 8.13 -10.99
CA SER A 90 5.62 9.38 -11.01
C SER A 90 6.84 9.36 -10.07
N CYS A 91 6.80 8.49 -9.06
CA CYS A 91 7.93 8.21 -8.16
C CYS A 91 8.83 7.06 -8.64
N GLY A 92 8.61 6.52 -9.84
CA GLY A 92 9.39 5.41 -10.39
C GLY A 92 8.98 4.01 -9.88
N ILE A 93 7.84 3.89 -9.19
CA ILE A 93 7.34 2.60 -8.68
C ILE A 93 6.45 1.97 -9.74
N ASP A 94 6.96 0.93 -10.41
CA ASP A 94 6.21 0.15 -11.40
C ASP A 94 5.26 -0.85 -10.71
N LEU A 95 3.97 -0.77 -11.03
CA LEU A 95 2.93 -1.63 -10.49
C LEU A 95 2.56 -2.80 -11.43
N ASP A 96 3.02 -2.78 -12.68
CA ASP A 96 2.58 -3.68 -13.74
C ASP A 96 3.47 -4.94 -13.82
N HIS A 97 4.80 -4.76 -13.79
CA HIS A 97 5.74 -5.88 -14.00
C HIS A 97 6.19 -6.56 -12.70
N ASN A 98 5.77 -6.08 -11.53
CA ASN A 98 6.16 -6.63 -10.22
C ASN A 98 7.67 -6.65 -9.96
N ARG A 99 8.45 -5.85 -10.68
CA ARG A 99 9.92 -5.84 -10.56
C ARG A 99 10.41 -5.40 -9.18
N PHE A 100 9.58 -4.66 -8.45
CA PHE A 100 9.86 -4.28 -7.05
C PHE A 100 9.60 -5.40 -6.04
N LEU A 101 8.85 -6.46 -6.43
CA LEU A 101 8.71 -7.70 -5.67
C LEU A 101 9.67 -8.75 -6.22
N ILE A 102 10.97 -8.52 -6.04
CA ILE A 102 11.86 -9.67 -5.92
C ILE A 102 11.58 -10.26 -4.55
N LEU A 103 10.62 -11.19 -4.51
CA LEU A 103 10.39 -12.04 -3.36
C LEU A 103 11.65 -12.91 -3.21
N GLN A 104 12.49 -12.59 -2.23
CA GLN A 104 13.50 -13.53 -1.73
C GLN A 104 12.81 -14.63 -0.93
#